data_AF-A0A2U3LN74-F1
#
_entry.id   AF-A0A2U3LN74-F1
#
_cell.length_a   1.000
_cell.length_b   1.000
_cell.length_c   1.000
_cell.angle_alpha   90.00
_cell.angle_beta   90.00
_cell.angle_gamma   90.00
#
_symmetry.space_group_name_H-M   'P 1'
#
loop_
_entity.id
_entity.type
_entity.pdbx_description
1 polymer ?
#
loop_
_entity_poly.entity_id
_entity_poly.type
_entity_poly.pdbx_seq_one_letter_code
_entity_poly.pdbx_strand_id
1 'polypeptide(L)' 'MTIGAEASLSEALERMERRPSQISVLPVVDGAGRALGLIRIHDIYLGSR' A
#
# COMPACT_ATOMS: atom_id res chain seq x y z
N MET A 1 3.69 -9.02 0.06
CA MET A 1 3.65 -7.97 -0.98
C MET A 1 4.08 -6.67 -0.35
N THR A 2 4.80 -5.83 -1.08
CA THR A 2 5.30 -4.53 -0.61
C THR A 2 5.09 -3.48 -1.70
N ILE A 3 5.28 -2.21 -1.36
CA ILE A 3 5.30 -1.09 -2.31
C ILE A 3 6.45 -0.12 -1.98
N GLY A 4 6.98 0.57 -2.98
CA GLY A 4 7.98 1.61 -2.77
C GLY A 4 7.36 2.89 -2.22
N ALA A 5 8.15 3.67 -1.48
CA ALA A 5 7.70 4.95 -0.88
C ALA A 5 7.27 6.00 -1.92
N GLU A 6 7.78 5.91 -3.15
CA GLU A 6 7.49 6.86 -4.23
C GLU A 6 6.19 6.54 -4.99
N ALA A 7 5.55 5.41 -4.67
CA ALA A 7 4.34 4.99 -5.35
C ALA A 7 3.13 5.80 -4.90
N SER A 8 2.19 6.02 -5.83
CA SER A 8 0.93 6.69 -5.53
C SER A 8 0.00 5.82 -4.67
N LEU A 9 -0.94 6.46 -3.98
CA LEU A 9 -2.00 5.75 -3.25
C LEU A 9 -2.88 4.92 -4.19
N SER A 10 -3.07 5.34 -5.44
CA SER A 10 -3.81 4.58 -6.45
C SER A 10 -3.12 3.26 -6.77
N GLU A 11 -1.79 3.26 -6.93
CA GLU A 11 -1.01 2.02 -7.14
C GLU A 11 -1.03 1.12 -5.90
N ALA A 12 -1.04 1.71 -4.69
CA ALA A 12 -1.21 0.96 -3.46
C ALA A 12 -2.58 0.27 -3.42
N LEU A 13 -3.67 0.99 -3.74
CA LEU A 13 -5.03 0.44 -3.83
C LEU A 13 -5.10 -0.70 -4.83
N GLU A 14 -4.59 -0.50 -6.05
CA GLU A 14 -4.60 -1.57 -7.06
C GLU A 14 -3.86 -2.82 -6.57
N ARG A 15 -2.68 -2.68 -5.95
CA ARG A 15 -1.94 -3.83 -5.39
C ARG A 15 -2.69 -4.54 -4.27
N MET A 16 -3.46 -3.82 -3.47
CA MET A 16 -4.23 -4.36 -2.34
C MET A 16 -5.52 -5.05 -2.78
N GLU A 17 -6.21 -4.48 -3.77
CA GLU A 17 -7.55 -4.89 -4.18
C GLU A 17 -7.57 -5.83 -5.40
N ARG A 18 -6.65 -5.65 -6.37
CA ARG A 18 -6.63 -6.41 -7.63
C ARG A 18 -5.96 -7.77 -7.44
N ARG A 19 -6.53 -8.59 -6.55
CA ARG A 19 -6.03 -9.92 -6.20
C ARG A 19 -7.15 -10.82 -5.63
N PRO A 20 -7.02 -12.16 -5.74
CA PRO A 20 -8.04 -13.10 -5.23
C PRO A 20 -8.29 -12.99 -3.72
N SER A 21 -7.27 -12.68 -2.94
CA SER A 21 -7.37 -12.42 -1.51
C SER A 21 -6.86 -11.02 -1.22
N GLN A 22 -7.80 -10.09 -1.10
CA GLN A 22 -7.53 -8.69 -0.79
C GLN A 22 -6.83 -8.57 0.57
N ILE A 23 -5.96 -7.57 0.69
CA ILE A 23 -5.21 -7.30 1.92
C ILE A 23 -5.56 -5.90 2.42
N SER A 24 -5.65 -5.73 3.74
CA SER A 24 -5.98 -4.44 4.35
C SER A 24 -4.75 -3.63 4.75
N VAL A 25 -3.55 -4.23 4.70
CA VAL A 25 -2.28 -3.61 5.06
C VAL A 25 -1.23 -3.90 3.98
N LEU A 26 -0.51 -2.87 3.55
CA LEU A 26 0.57 -2.95 2.57
C LEU A 26 1.86 -2.35 3.16
N PRO A 27 2.92 -3.15 3.37
CA PRO A 27 4.22 -2.64 3.79
C PRO A 27 4.88 -1.75 2.73
N VAL A 28 5.45 -0.65 3.19
CA VAL A 28 6.25 0.29 2.40
C VAL A 28 7.73 0.00 2.62
N VAL A 29 8.50 -0.08 1.54
CA VAL A 29 9.94 -0.37 1.57
C VAL A 29 10.75 0.65 0.79
N ASP A 30 12.04 0.76 1.13
CA ASP A 30 13.01 1.53 0.33
C ASP A 30 13.52 0.73 -0.89
N GLY A 31 14.41 1.34 -1.69
CA GLY A 31 15.03 0.69 -2.85
C GLY A 31 15.90 -0.53 -2.52
N ALA A 32 16.29 -0.72 -1.26
CA ALA A 32 17.01 -1.91 -0.78
C ALA A 32 16.05 -2.96 -0.17
N GLY A 33 14.73 -2.73 -0.20
CA GLY A 33 13.71 -3.62 0.35
C GLY A 33 13.57 -3.54 1.87
N ARG A 34 14.18 -2.55 2.53
CA ARG A 34 14.08 -2.36 3.98
C ARG A 34 12.73 -1.73 4.33
N ALA A 35 12.12 -2.20 5.41
CA ALA A 35 10.83 -1.69 5.87
C ALA A 35 10.94 -0.21 6.30
N LEU A 36 10.11 0.63 5.69
CA LEU A 36 9.93 2.03 6.05
C LEU A 36 8.65 2.25 6.85
N GLY A 37 7.62 1.44 6.61
CA GLY A 37 6.35 1.57 7.32
C GLY A 37 5.25 0.68 6.74
N LEU A 38 4.01 0.99 7.10
CA LEU A 38 2.80 0.29 6.67
C LEU A 38 1.74 1.31 6.23
N ILE A 39 0.99 0.98 5.18
CA ILE A 39 -0.21 1.69 4.76
C ILE A 39 -1.41 0.77 4.98
N ARG A 40 -2.52 1.29 5.51
CA ARG A 40 -3.78 0.56 5.60
C ARG A 40 -4.78 1.11 4.60
N ILE A 41 -5.53 0.22 3.95
CA ILE A 41 -6.51 0.60 2.93
C ILE A 41 -7.59 1.54 3.48
N HIS A 42 -7.97 1.36 4.74
CA HIS A 42 -8.97 2.18 5.41
C HIS A 42 -8.53 3.64 5.60
N ASP A 43 -7.23 3.88 5.75
CA ASP A 43 -6.69 5.25 5.91
C ASP A 43 -6.73 6.00 4.57
N ILE A 44 -6.54 5.29 3.44
CA ILE A 44 -6.63 5.86 2.08
C ILE A 44 -8.05 6.36 1.79
N TYR A 45 -9.07 5.55 2.12
CA TYR A 45 -10.47 5.95 1.93
C TYR A 45 -10.91 7.09 2.84
N LEU A 46 -10.36 7.19 4.06
CA LEU A 46 -10.67 8.29 4.96
C LEU A 46 -10.14 9.63 4.43
N GLY A 47 -8.92 9.64 3.86
CA GLY A 47 -8.32 10.84 3.28
C GLY A 47 -8.86 11.25 1.92
N SER A 48 -9.72 10.43 1.30
CA SER A 48 -10.36 10.71 0.01
C SER A 48 -11.75 11.37 0.15
N ARG A 49 -12.15 11.75 1.36
CA ARG A 49 -13.39 12.48 1.64
C ARG A 49 -13.17 13.99 1.64
#